data_AF-A0A839PRL5-F1
#
_entry.id   AF-A0A839PRL5-F1
#
_cell.length_a   1.000
_cell.length_b   1.000
_cell.length_c   1.000
_cell.angle_alpha   90.00
_cell.angle_beta   90.00
_cell.angle_gamma   90.00
#
_symmetry.space_group_name_H-M   'P 1'
#
loop_
_entity.id
_entity.type
_entity.pdbx_description
1 polymer ?
#
loop_
_entity_poly.entity_id
_entity_poly.type
_entity_poly.pdbx_seq_one_letter_code
_entity_poly.pdbx_strand_id
1 'polypeptide(L)'
;MQDMVRHFHETGKPIFTICHGVQILMAVPGVLKGRKVAGLGACEPEVTAVGGTYIDVKPTEAYVDGNMVSAKGWTGLAAFMRECLNVLGTRITHS
;
A
#
# COMPACT_ATOMS: atom_id res chain seq x y z
N MET A 1 -11.76 12.78 -3.12
CA MET A 1 -11.00 11.55 -2.77
C MET A 1 -9.75 11.41 -3.63
N GLN A 2 -9.87 11.44 -4.96
CA GLN A 2 -8.71 11.36 -5.86
C GLN A 2 -7.68 12.49 -5.62
N ASP A 3 -8.13 13.73 -5.37
CA ASP A 3 -7.21 14.86 -5.08
C ASP A 3 -6.40 14.64 -3.80
N MET A 4 -6.95 13.97 -2.80
CA MET A 4 -6.24 13.64 -1.56
C MET A 4 -5.13 12.62 -1.85
N VAL A 5 -5.42 11.57 -2.62
CA VAL A 5 -4.43 10.57 -3.02
C VAL A 5 -3.35 11.20 -3.88
N ARG A 6 -3.73 12.07 -4.83
CA ARG A 6 -2.80 12.83 -5.68
C ARG A 6 -1.86 13.68 -4.84
N HIS A 7 -2.39 14.46 -3.90
CA HIS A 7 -1.58 15.27 -2.97
C HIS A 7 -0.56 14.41 -2.22
N PHE A 8 -0.97 13.26 -1.67
CA PHE A 8 -0.07 12.38 -0.93
C PHE A 8 1.04 11.80 -1.82
N HIS A 9 0.70 11.40 -3.04
CA HIS A 9 1.67 10.90 -4.01
C HIS A 9 2.68 11.98 -4.43
N GLU A 10 2.20 13.15 -4.85
CA GLU A 10 3.04 14.25 -5.35
C GLU A 10 3.93 14.86 -4.25
N THR A 11 3.46 14.87 -3.01
CA THR A 11 4.24 15.39 -1.86
C THR A 11 5.08 14.32 -1.16
N GLY A 12 5.13 13.10 -1.68
CA GLY A 12 5.93 12.01 -1.10
C GLY A 12 5.48 11.57 0.29
N LYS A 13 4.24 11.86 0.69
CA LYS A 13 3.68 11.45 1.98
C LYS A 13 3.42 9.94 2.02
N PRO A 14 3.46 9.30 3.20
CA PRO A 14 3.15 7.89 3.32
C PRO A 14 1.75 7.52 2.81
N ILE A 15 1.63 6.46 2.03
CA ILE A 15 0.36 5.92 1.53
C ILE A 15 0.23 4.47 2.01
N PHE A 16 -0.83 4.17 2.76
CA PHE A 16 -1.06 2.83 3.29
C PHE A 16 -2.35 2.25 2.71
N THR A 17 -2.28 1.03 2.19
CA THR A 17 -3.41 0.37 1.53
C THR A 17 -3.51 -1.10 1.89
N ILE A 18 -4.73 -1.63 2.02
CA ILE A 18 -4.97 -3.04 2.37
C ILE A 18 -6.20 -3.54 1.62
N CYS A 19 -6.20 -4.83 1.25
CA CYS A 19 -7.33 -5.47 0.58
C CYS A 19 -7.69 -4.74 -0.74
N HIS A 20 -8.91 -4.22 -0.86
CA HIS A 20 -9.39 -3.46 -2.03
C HIS A 20 -8.97 -1.99 -2.05
N GLY A 21 -8.35 -1.47 -0.98
CA GLY A 21 -7.94 -0.06 -0.92
C GLY A 21 -7.03 0.35 -2.08
N VAL A 22 -6.33 -0.61 -2.70
CA VAL A 22 -5.47 -0.40 -3.86
C VAL A 22 -6.26 0.12 -5.08
N GLN A 23 -7.55 -0.18 -5.20
CA GLN A 23 -8.40 0.31 -6.30
C GLN A 23 -8.58 1.83 -6.27
N ILE A 24 -8.56 2.45 -5.08
CA ILE A 24 -8.57 3.91 -4.94
C ILE A 24 -7.27 4.50 -5.51
N LEU A 25 -6.14 3.81 -5.34
CA LEU A 25 -4.85 4.26 -5.89
C LEU A 25 -4.80 4.12 -7.41
N MET A 26 -5.38 3.05 -7.96
CA MET A 26 -5.49 2.84 -9.42
C MET A 26 -6.31 3.92 -10.11
N ALA A 27 -7.32 4.47 -9.42
CA ALA A 27 -8.14 5.56 -9.93
C ALA A 27 -7.38 6.89 -10.10
N VAL A 28 -6.12 6.98 -9.64
CA VAL A 28 -5.29 8.19 -9.75
C VAL A 28 -4.05 7.89 -10.60
N PRO A 29 -3.95 8.47 -11.81
CA PRO A 29 -2.83 8.21 -12.72
C PRO A 29 -1.46 8.49 -12.09
N GLY A 30 -0.50 7.60 -12.34
CA GLY A 30 0.90 7.73 -11.89
C GLY A 30 1.18 7.13 -10.51
N VAL A 31 0.18 7.03 -9.62
CA VAL A 31 0.38 6.59 -8.22
C VAL A 31 1.02 5.21 -8.13
N LEU A 32 0.59 4.26 -8.97
CA LEU A 32 1.11 2.89 -9.00
C LEU A 32 2.14 2.63 -10.11
N LYS A 33 2.41 3.60 -11.01
CA LYS A 33 3.28 3.36 -12.17
C LYS A 33 4.71 3.07 -11.72
N GLY A 34 5.23 1.88 -12.05
CA GLY A 34 6.56 1.43 -11.65
C GLY A 34 6.70 1.06 -10.17
N ARG A 35 5.60 1.03 -9.42
CA ARG A 35 5.55 0.69 -8.00
C ARG A 35 5.19 -0.77 -7.79
N LYS A 36 5.59 -1.33 -6.65
CA LYS A 36 5.23 -2.67 -6.20
C LYS A 36 4.20 -2.57 -5.08
N VAL A 37 3.07 -3.25 -5.22
CA VAL A 37 1.96 -3.13 -4.27
C VAL A 37 1.25 -4.47 -4.07
N ALA A 38 0.88 -4.75 -2.83
CA ALA A 38 -0.01 -5.85 -2.47
C ALA A 38 -1.47 -5.35 -2.35
N GLY A 39 -2.41 -6.27 -2.47
CA GLY A 39 -3.84 -6.02 -2.30
C GLY A 39 -4.59 -7.33 -2.32
N LEU A 40 -5.92 -7.30 -2.34
CA LEU A 40 -6.67 -8.52 -2.59
C LEU A 40 -6.27 -9.10 -3.95
N GLY A 41 -6.09 -10.41 -4.05
CA GLY A 41 -5.65 -11.06 -5.30
C GLY A 41 -6.54 -10.73 -6.51
N ALA A 42 -7.83 -10.49 -6.30
CA ALA A 42 -8.75 -10.06 -7.35
C ALA A 42 -8.39 -8.70 -7.99
N CYS A 43 -7.59 -7.88 -7.32
CA CYS A 43 -7.14 -6.57 -7.80
C CYS A 43 -5.86 -6.65 -8.66
N GLU A 44 -5.20 -7.80 -8.76
CA GLU A 44 -3.96 -7.97 -9.54
C GLU A 44 -4.08 -7.48 -11.00
N PRO A 45 -5.14 -7.83 -11.76
CA PRO A 45 -5.29 -7.38 -13.14
C PRO A 45 -5.32 -5.85 -13.25
N GLU A 46 -6.00 -5.19 -12.32
CA GLU A 46 -6.14 -3.74 -12.28
C GLU A 46 -4.84 -3.04 -11.87
N VAL A 47 -4.06 -3.62 -10.94
CA VAL A 47 -2.70 -3.13 -10.59
C VAL A 47 -1.82 -3.12 -11.84
N THR A 48 -1.84 -4.23 -12.59
CA THR A 48 -1.03 -4.41 -13.79
C THR A 48 -1.48 -3.44 -14.89
N ALA A 49 -2.79 -3.27 -15.08
CA ALA A 49 -3.35 -2.38 -16.10
C ALA A 49 -2.93 -0.91 -15.96
N VAL A 50 -2.65 -0.45 -14.73
CA VAL A 50 -2.17 0.93 -14.47
C VAL A 50 -0.63 1.03 -14.37
N GLY A 51 0.08 -0.04 -14.73
CA GLY A 51 1.55 -0.07 -14.77
C GLY A 51 2.23 -0.30 -13.43
N GLY A 52 1.51 -0.83 -12.43
CA GLY A 52 2.08 -1.32 -11.19
C GLY A 52 2.50 -2.80 -11.29
N THR A 53 3.26 -3.26 -10.31
CA THR A 53 3.61 -4.67 -10.11
C THR A 53 2.87 -5.20 -8.89
N TYR A 54 1.94 -6.14 -9.10
CA TYR A 54 1.29 -6.81 -7.98
C TYR A 54 2.28 -7.75 -7.29
N ILE A 55 2.33 -7.70 -5.96
CA ILE A 55 3.13 -8.62 -5.14
C ILE A 55 2.19 -9.52 -4.35
N ASP A 56 2.28 -10.82 -4.61
CA ASP A 56 1.54 -11.82 -3.84
C ASP A 56 2.22 -12.09 -2.50
N VAL A 57 2.07 -11.16 -1.56
CA VAL A 57 2.52 -11.34 -0.17
C VAL A 57 1.76 -12.46 0.51
N LYS A 58 2.40 -13.15 1.47
CA LYS A 58 1.71 -14.13 2.30
C LYS A 58 0.54 -13.48 3.05
N PRO A 59 -0.53 -14.23 3.39
CA PRO A 59 -1.70 -13.67 4.06
C PRO A 59 -1.42 -12.92 5.37
N THR A 60 -0.32 -13.23 6.05
CA THR A 60 0.10 -12.63 7.33
C THR A 60 1.19 -11.58 7.20
N GLU A 61 1.61 -11.24 5.99
CA GLU A 61 2.71 -10.33 5.70
C GLU A 61 2.22 -9.00 5.08
N ALA A 62 3.10 -8.00 5.06
CA ALA A 62 2.91 -6.72 4.39
C ALA A 62 4.14 -6.43 3.53
N TYR A 63 3.98 -5.59 2.51
CA TYR A 63 5.05 -5.15 1.63
C TYR A 63 5.27 -3.65 1.77
N VAL A 64 6.55 -3.24 1.81
CA VAL A 64 6.96 -1.83 1.83
C VAL A 64 7.69 -1.50 0.54
N ASP A 65 7.19 -0.50 -0.18
CA ASP A 65 7.83 0.10 -1.35
C ASP A 65 8.08 1.58 -1.07
N GLY A 66 9.25 1.93 -0.55
CA GLY A 66 9.57 3.28 -0.11
C GLY A 66 8.61 3.79 0.97
N ASN A 67 7.78 4.78 0.63
CA ASN A 67 6.78 5.37 1.53
C ASN A 67 5.39 4.68 1.47
N MET A 68 5.24 3.62 0.67
CA MET A 68 3.98 2.89 0.55
C MET A 68 4.02 1.57 1.31
N VAL A 69 3.00 1.34 2.15
CA VAL A 69 2.80 0.06 2.83
C VAL A 69 1.55 -0.59 2.28
N SER A 70 1.63 -1.87 1.95
CA SER A 70 0.51 -2.62 1.39
C SER A 70 0.38 -4.02 1.97
N ALA A 71 -0.85 -4.54 2.07
CA ALA A 71 -1.10 -5.90 2.53
C ALA A 71 -2.31 -6.54 1.81
N LYS A 72 -2.30 -7.86 1.72
CA LYS A 72 -3.31 -8.63 0.97
C LYS A 72 -4.71 -8.55 1.58
N GLY A 73 -4.82 -8.54 2.91
CA GLY A 73 -6.08 -8.53 3.61
C GLY A 73 -5.92 -8.49 5.13
N TRP A 74 -7.04 -8.55 5.85
CA TRP A 74 -7.10 -8.36 7.30
C TRP A 74 -6.25 -9.36 8.11
N THR A 75 -5.95 -10.54 7.57
CA THR A 75 -5.03 -11.50 8.20
C THR A 75 -3.61 -10.97 8.35
N GLY A 76 -3.22 -9.99 7.51
CA GLY A 76 -1.92 -9.31 7.56
C GLY A 76 -1.93 -8.03 8.38
N LEU A 77 -3.03 -7.70 9.07
CA LEU A 77 -3.21 -6.40 9.75
C LEU A 77 -2.09 -6.11 10.75
N ALA A 78 -1.62 -7.11 11.50
CA ALA A 78 -0.53 -6.91 12.46
C ALA A 78 0.79 -6.51 11.76
N ALA A 79 1.13 -7.17 10.65
CA ALA A 79 2.30 -6.80 9.86
C ALA A 79 2.13 -5.43 9.19
N PHE A 80 0.94 -5.18 8.61
CA PHE A 80 0.60 -3.90 8.01
C PHE A 80 0.76 -2.74 8.99
N MET A 81 0.17 -2.84 10.20
CA MET A 81 0.28 -1.80 11.22
C MET A 81 1.72 -1.58 11.68
N ARG A 82 2.49 -2.66 11.86
CA ARG A 82 3.92 -2.55 12.20
C ARG A 82 4.68 -1.75 11.15
N GLU A 83 4.50 -2.07 9.87
CA GLU A 83 5.21 -1.36 8.79
C GLU A 83 4.72 0.08 8.61
N CYS A 84 3.42 0.36 8.78
CA CYS A 84 2.88 1.72 8.80
C CYS A 84 3.57 2.57 9.89
N LEU A 85 3.71 2.02 11.10
CA LEU A 85 4.36 2.69 12.21
C LEU A 85 5.86 2.91 11.96
N ASN A 86 6.54 1.94 11.34
CA ASN A 86 7.94 2.07 10.92
C ASN A 86 8.11 3.22 9.91
N VAL A 87 7.26 3.29 8.87
CA VAL A 87 7.30 4.36 7.85
C VAL A 87 6.99 5.73 8.47
N LEU A 88 6.16 5.79 9.51
CA LEU A 88 5.90 7.01 10.27
C LEU A 88 7.02 7.40 11.24
N GLY A 89 8.08 6.58 11.38
CA GLY A 89 9.17 6.82 12.34
C GLY A 89 8.77 6.60 13.80
N THR A 90 7.72 5.81 14.06
CA THR A 90 7.24 5.55 15.42
C THR A 90 8.17 4.58 16.15
N ARG A 91 8.65 4.97 17.34
CA ARG A 91 9.35 4.07 18.27
C ARG A 91 8.41 3.68 19.40
N ILE A 92 8.09 2.39 19.53
CA ILE A 92 7.29 1.85 20.64
C ILE A 92 8.22 1.34 21.75
N THR A 93 7.97 1.76 22.99
CA THR A 93 8.70 1.31 24.19
C THR A 93 7.70 0.99 25.29
N HIS A 94 8.00 -0.02 26.12
CA HIS A 94 7.23 -0.37 27.31
C HIS A 94 8.21 -0.52 28.48
N SER A 95 7.80 -0.07 29.67
CA SER A 95 8.56 -0.15 30.93
C SER A 95 8.28 -1.43 31.70
#